data_AF-A0A9E3CC91-F1
#
_entry.id   AF-A0A9E3CC91-F1
#
_cell.length_a   1.000
_cell.length_b   1.000
_cell.length_c   1.000
_cell.angle_alpha   90.00
_cell.angle_beta   90.00
_cell.angle_gamma   90.00
#
_symmetry.space_group_name_H-M   'P 1'
#
loop_
_entity.id
_entity.type
_entity.pdbx_description
1 polymer ?
#
loop_
_entity_poly.entity_id
_entity_poly.type
_entity_poly.pdbx_seq_one_letter_code
_entity_poly.pdbx_strand_id
1 'polypeptide(L)'
;DEQLPALRLLDAFAVADHPLSFEEAFSLLSAHLPNPDVEQARVVLNLLRRDHYLVQQPDGTHEFYLPLIRRWWRLHRGLPQ
;
A
#
# COMPACT_ATOMS: atom_id res chain seq x y z
N ASP A 1 10.88 0.93 -12.93
CA ASP A 1 10.09 2.10 -12.52
C ASP A 1 9.27 1.72 -11.29
N GLU A 2 9.61 2.26 -10.12
CA GLU A 2 9.06 1.84 -8.81
C GLU A 2 7.82 2.67 -8.40
N GLN A 3 7.56 3.77 -9.11
CA GLN A 3 6.49 4.71 -8.76
C GLN A 3 5.11 4.09 -8.92
N LEU A 4 4.87 3.38 -10.03
CA LEU A 4 3.57 2.76 -10.29
C LEU A 4 3.16 1.74 -9.20
N PRO A 5 4.00 0.74 -8.83
CA PRO A 5 3.65 -0.17 -7.74
C PRO A 5 3.52 0.55 -6.39
N ALA A 6 4.30 1.61 -6.13
CA ALA A 6 4.18 2.38 -4.90
C ALA A 6 2.80 3.06 -4.78
N LEU A 7 2.37 3.75 -5.82
CA LEU A 7 1.07 4.42 -5.85
C LEU A 7 -0.08 3.42 -5.68
N ARG A 8 0.01 2.26 -6.35
CA ARG A 8 -1.03 1.23 -6.29
C ARG A 8 -1.10 0.54 -4.93
N LEU A 9 0.04 0.27 -4.29
CA LEU A 9 0.07 -0.23 -2.92
C LEU A 9 -0.56 0.80 -1.96
N LEU A 10 -0.17 2.07 -2.06
CA LEU A 10 -0.75 3.12 -1.22
C LEU A 10 -2.27 3.28 -1.44
N ASP A 11 -2.75 3.18 -2.68
CA ASP A 11 -4.18 3.17 -2.98
C ASP A 11 -4.89 1.99 -2.27
N ALA A 12 -4.32 0.78 -2.33
CA ALA A 12 -4.87 -0.41 -1.67
C ALA A 12 -4.95 -0.25 -0.15
N PHE A 13 -3.85 0.16 0.50
CA PHE A 13 -3.83 0.41 1.94
C PHE A 13 -4.76 1.57 2.36
N ALA A 14 -5.03 2.52 1.46
CA ALA A 14 -5.84 3.68 1.79
C ALA A 14 -7.33 3.36 1.84
N VAL A 15 -7.78 2.42 1.02
CA VAL A 15 -9.18 2.00 0.93
C VAL A 15 -9.51 0.86 1.90
N ALA A 16 -8.52 0.06 2.30
CA ALA A 16 -8.75 -1.07 3.20
C ALA A 16 -9.24 -0.66 4.59
N ASP A 17 -10.35 -1.24 5.05
CA ASP A 17 -10.92 -0.97 6.38
C ASP A 17 -10.15 -1.65 7.53
N HIS A 18 -9.15 -2.45 7.21
CA HIS A 18 -8.28 -3.18 8.14
C HIS A 18 -6.82 -3.17 7.65
N PRO A 19 -5.85 -3.41 8.54
CA PRO A 19 -4.46 -3.65 8.15
C PRO A 19 -4.36 -4.83 7.17
N LEU A 20 -3.58 -4.69 6.11
CA LEU A 20 -3.42 -5.74 5.09
C LEU A 20 -2.10 -6.47 5.26
N SER A 21 -2.09 -7.79 5.07
CA SER A 21 -0.87 -8.55 4.83
C SER A 21 -0.22 -8.17 3.49
N PHE A 22 1.06 -8.54 3.31
CA PHE A 22 1.71 -8.38 2.02
C PHE A 22 1.00 -9.18 0.93
N GLU A 23 0.55 -10.40 1.22
CA GLU A 23 -0.16 -11.24 0.26
C GLU A 23 -1.46 -10.58 -0.22
N GLU A 24 -2.24 -9.99 0.69
CA GLU A 24 -3.48 -9.28 0.35
C GLU A 24 -3.20 -8.02 -0.47
N ALA A 25 -2.23 -7.19 -0.05
CA ALA A 25 -1.85 -6.00 -0.78
C ALA A 25 -1.31 -6.32 -2.19
N PHE A 26 -0.53 -7.41 -2.32
CA PHE A 26 -0.02 -7.88 -3.60
C PHE A 26 -1.13 -8.43 -4.50
N SER A 27 -2.12 -9.13 -3.94
CA SER A 27 -3.29 -9.60 -4.69
C SER A 27 -4.08 -8.42 -5.28
N LEU A 28 -4.32 -7.38 -4.49
CA LEU A 28 -4.97 -6.14 -4.94
C LEU A 28 -4.15 -5.40 -6.01
N LEU A 29 -2.84 -5.34 -5.84
CA LEU A 29 -1.92 -4.77 -6.82
C LEU A 29 -1.99 -5.53 -8.15
N SER A 30 -2.01 -6.87 -8.08
CA SER A 30 -2.01 -7.77 -9.23
C SER A 30 -3.29 -7.68 -10.05
N ALA A 31 -4.43 -7.38 -9.42
CA ALA A 31 -5.69 -7.15 -10.14
C ALA A 31 -5.65 -5.93 -11.08
N HIS A 32 -4.71 -5.01 -10.84
CA HIS A 32 -4.59 -3.75 -11.59
C HIS A 32 -3.33 -3.64 -12.45
N LEU A 33 -2.47 -4.67 -12.44
CA LEU A 33 -1.24 -4.71 -13.22
C LEU A 33 -1.16 -5.99 -14.07
N PRO A 34 -0.86 -5.89 -15.37
CA PRO A 34 -0.85 -7.04 -16.27
C PRO A 34 0.32 -8.03 -16.02
N ASN A 35 1.39 -7.60 -15.36
CA ASN A 35 2.52 -8.45 -14.98
C ASN A 35 3.19 -7.93 -13.70
N PRO A 36 2.58 -8.15 -12.53
CA PRO A 36 3.09 -7.65 -11.25
C PRO A 36 4.32 -8.47 -10.82
N ASP A 37 5.42 -7.78 -10.53
CA ASP A 37 6.63 -8.40 -9.98
C ASP A 37 6.55 -8.41 -8.44
N VAL A 38 6.55 -9.62 -7.85
CA VAL A 38 6.44 -9.83 -6.41
C VAL A 38 7.65 -9.29 -5.64
N GLU A 39 8.86 -9.46 -6.17
CA GLU A 39 10.08 -9.00 -5.53
C GLU A 39 10.14 -7.47 -5.57
N GLN A 40 9.76 -6.88 -6.71
CA GLN A 40 9.63 -5.44 -6.82
C GLN A 40 8.58 -4.89 -5.85
N ALA A 41 7.43 -5.54 -5.69
CA ALA A 41 6.41 -5.13 -4.74
C ALA A 41 6.90 -5.21 -3.28
N ARG A 42 7.69 -6.24 -2.91
CA ARG A 42 8.32 -6.33 -1.59
C ARG A 42 9.32 -5.21 -1.36
N VAL A 43 10.17 -4.90 -2.34
CA VAL A 43 11.13 -3.79 -2.26
C VAL A 43 10.39 -2.48 -2.04
N VAL A 44 9.36 -2.21 -2.83
CA VAL A 44 8.57 -0.98 -2.73
C VAL A 44 7.83 -0.88 -1.40
N LEU A 45 7.24 -1.97 -0.90
CA LEU A 45 6.61 -1.99 0.43
C LEU A 45 7.62 -1.61 1.52
N ASN A 46 8.83 -2.15 1.45
CA ASN A 46 9.90 -1.82 2.39
C ASN A 46 10.34 -0.35 2.29
N LEU A 47 10.40 0.22 1.09
CA LEU A 47 10.68 1.65 0.91
C LEU A 47 9.58 2.53 1.53
N LEU A 48 8.30 2.23 1.26
CA LEU A 48 7.17 2.96 1.85
C LEU A 48 7.17 2.92 3.39
N ARG A 49 7.63 1.81 3.98
CA ARG A 49 7.81 1.71 5.44
C ARG A 49 8.95 2.59 5.94
N ARG A 50 10.08 2.63 5.23
CA ARG A 50 11.22 3.48 5.58
C ARG A 50 10.88 4.97 5.48
N ASP A 51 10.02 5.32 4.55
CA ASP A 51 9.49 6.69 4.37
C ASP A 51 8.32 7.01 5.32
N HIS A 52 8.00 6.13 6.27
CA HIS A 52 6.94 6.31 7.27
C HIS A 52 5.52 6.51 6.69
N TYR A 53 5.26 6.04 5.47
CA TYR A 53 3.89 5.94 4.96
C TYR A 53 3.15 4.78 5.62
N LEU A 54 3.84 3.64 5.73
CA LEU A 54 3.27 2.40 6.26
C LEU A 54 4.02 1.95 7.50
N VAL A 55 3.30 1.32 8.43
CA VAL A 55 3.85 0.64 9.60
C VAL A 55 3.50 -0.83 9.54
N GLN A 56 4.40 -1.69 10.00
CA GLN A 56 4.11 -3.12 10.17
C GLN A 56 3.64 -3.36 11.59
N GLN A 57 2.51 -4.04 11.73
CA GLN A 57 1.95 -4.50 12.98
C GLN A 57 2.65 -5.78 13.47
N PRO A 58 2.53 -6.14 14.77
CA PRO A 58 3.18 -7.33 15.32
C PRO A 58 2.74 -8.65 14.67
N ASP A 59 1.54 -8.69 14.09
CA ASP A 59 0.99 -9.84 13.35
C ASP A 59 1.50 -9.93 11.90
N GLY A 60 2.34 -8.99 11.48
CA GLY A 60 2.94 -8.96 10.14
C GLY A 60 2.14 -8.17 9.11
N THR A 61 0.93 -7.69 9.44
CA THR A 61 0.12 -6.83 8.58
C THR A 61 0.68 -5.39 8.52
N HIS A 62 0.21 -4.62 7.55
CA HIS A 62 0.63 -3.25 7.31
C HIS A 62 -0.57 -2.31 7.22
N GLU A 63 -0.41 -1.11 7.74
CA GLU A 63 -1.38 -0.04 7.61
C GLU A 63 -0.68 1.32 7.49
N PHE A 64 -1.46 2.35 7.16
CA PHE A 64 -0.94 3.73 7.16
C PHE A 64 -0.47 4.12 8.56
N TYR A 65 0.78 4.59 8.65
CA TYR A 65 1.37 5.02 9.91
C TYR A 65 0.58 6.20 10.54
N LEU A 66 0.11 7.14 9.72
CA LEU A 66 -0.71 8.26 10.16
C LEU A 66 -2.09 8.22 9.47
N PRO A 67 -3.19 8.10 10.23
CA PRO A 67 -4.55 8.17 9.68
C PRO A 67 -4.83 9.44 8.89
N LEU A 68 -4.17 10.56 9.26
CA LEU A 68 -4.26 11.82 8.52
C LEU A 68 -3.69 11.71 7.10
N ILE A 69 -2.53 11.05 6.95
CA ILE A 69 -1.92 10.83 5.63
C ILE A 69 -2.82 9.91 4.80
N ARG A 70 -3.38 8.85 5.39
CA ARG A 70 -4.37 8.00 4.73
C ARG A 70 -5.54 8.80 4.19
N ARG A 71 -6.15 9.65 5.02
CA ARG A 71 -7.28 10.50 4.61
C ARG A 71 -6.89 11.47 3.49
N TRP A 72 -5.73 12.12 3.61
CA TRP A 72 -5.24 13.04 2.57
C TRP A 72 -4.98 12.30 1.26
N TRP A 73 -4.39 11.10 1.31
CA TRP A 73 -4.16 10.25 0.16
C TRP A 73 -5.45 9.93 -0.58
N ARG A 74 -6.50 9.49 0.14
CA ARG A 74 -7.82 9.21 -0.44
C ARG A 74 -8.40 10.42 -1.16
N LEU A 75 -8.33 11.60 -0.53
CA LEU A 75 -8.82 12.85 -1.13
C LEU A 75 -8.03 13.23 -2.39
N HIS A 76 -6.70 13.17 -2.32
CA HIS A 76 -5.82 13.53 -3.44
C HIS A 76 -6.00 12.59 -4.64
N ARG A 77 -6.25 11.30 -4.38
CA ARG A 77 -6.41 10.25 -5.39
C ARG A 77 -7.85 10.05 -5.84
N GLY A 78 -8.82 10.73 -5.24
CA GLY A 78 -10.25 10.55 -5.54
C GLY A 78 -10.80 9.16 -5.15
N LEU A 79 -10.23 8.55 -4.10
CA LEU A 79 -10.63 7.22 -3.61
C LEU A 79 -11.87 7.32 -2.70
N PRO A 80 -12.70 6.26 -2.62
CA PRO A 80 -13.84 6.21 -1.71
C PRO A 80 -13.38 6.44 -0.27
N GLN A 81 -14.21 7.08 0.57
CA GLN A 81 -13.97 7.32 2.01
C GLN A 81 -14.42 6.17 2.90
#